data_AF-A0A0G0H1R1-F1
#
_entry.id   AF-A0A0G0H1R1-F1
#
_cell.length_a   1.000
_cell.length_b   1.000
_cell.length_c   1.000
_cell.angle_alpha   90.00
_cell.angle_beta   90.00
_cell.angle_gamma   90.00
#
_symmetry.space_group_name_H-M   'P 1'
#
loop_
_entity.id
_entity.type
_entity.pdbx_description
1 polymer ?
#
loop_
_entity_poly.entity_id
_entity_poly.type
_entity_poly.pdbx_seq_one_letter_code
_entity_poly.pdbx_strand_id
1 'polypeptide(L)'
;MYNLFTNYIQSISTKFSHRETSEMGYRTDFEILLKGIFESINVKRIDHDAKAIQGNKPDFVVLKNDVPILYVEAKDIGVSLDKVETLVIQI
;
A
#
# COMPACT_ATOMS: atom_id res chain seq x y z
N MET A 1 17.75 7.38 3.20
CA MET A 1 16.39 7.89 3.50
C MET A 1 15.97 9.05 2.60
N TYR A 2 16.73 10.16 2.48
CA TYR A 2 16.34 11.30 1.62
C TYR A 2 15.97 10.89 0.18
N ASN A 3 16.83 10.11 -0.47
CA ASN A 3 16.58 9.62 -1.84
C ASN A 3 15.35 8.70 -1.96
N LEU A 4 14.96 7.98 -0.90
CA LEU A 4 13.83 7.05 -0.94
C LEU A 4 12.51 7.82 -1.10
N PHE A 5 12.31 8.84 -0.27
CA PHE A 5 11.12 9.69 -0.33
C PHE A 5 11.08 10.50 -1.61
N THR A 6 12.20 11.09 -2.02
CA THR A 6 12.26 11.84 -3.30
C THR A 6 11.91 10.95 -4.49
N ASN A 7 12.46 9.73 -4.56
CA ASN A 7 12.15 8.79 -5.64
C ASN A 7 10.67 8.39 -5.63
N TYR A 8 10.11 8.10 -4.45
CA TYR A 8 8.71 7.79 -4.30
C TYR A 8 7.81 8.94 -4.80
N ILE A 9 8.05 10.16 -4.31
CA ILE A 9 7.28 11.34 -4.70
C ILE A 9 7.39 11.60 -6.20
N GLN A 10 8.57 11.48 -6.79
CA GLN A 10 8.77 11.66 -8.23
C GLN A 10 8.01 10.62 -9.05
N SER A 11 8.04 9.35 -8.63
CA SER A 11 7.34 8.27 -9.32
C SER A 11 5.82 8.47 -9.29
N ILE A 12 5.24 8.70 -8.10
CA ILE A 12 3.79 8.90 -7.98
C ILE A 12 3.33 10.18 -8.66
N SER A 13 4.15 11.24 -8.68
CA SER A 13 3.81 12.50 -9.36
C SER A 13 3.70 12.31 -10.87
N THR A 14 4.57 11.47 -11.44
CA THR A 14 4.52 11.12 -12.86
C THR A 14 3.24 10.37 -13.16
N LYS A 15 2.91 9.36 -12.35
CA LYS A 15 1.67 8.58 -12.50
C LYS A 15 0.40 9.41 -12.27
N PHE A 16 0.42 10.36 -11.33
CA PHE A 16 -0.70 11.25 -11.04
C PHE A 16 -1.04 12.19 -12.19
N SER A 17 -0.10 12.45 -13.11
CA SER A 17 -0.38 13.22 -14.33
C SER A 17 -1.30 12.47 -15.32
N HIS A 18 -1.40 11.15 -15.18
CA HIS A 18 -2.29 10.29 -15.97
C HIS A 18 -3.62 10.12 -15.25
N ARG A 19 -4.72 10.53 -15.90
CA ARG A 19 -6.07 10.54 -15.29
C ARG A 19 -6.60 9.14 -14.97
N GLU A 20 -6.11 8.14 -15.69
CA GLU A 20 -6.48 6.74 -15.57
C GLU A 20 -5.76 6.02 -14.43
N THR A 21 -4.75 6.63 -13.82
CA THR A 21 -4.03 6.00 -12.71
C THR A 21 -4.94 5.90 -11.50
N SER A 22 -5.36 4.68 -11.19
CA SER A 22 -6.08 4.32 -9.97
C SER A 22 -5.12 3.96 -8.83
N GLU A 23 -5.69 3.70 -7.67
CA GLU A 23 -5.03 3.27 -6.45
C GLU A 23 -4.04 2.12 -6.70
N MET A 24 -4.47 1.09 -7.44
CA MET A 24 -3.64 -0.04 -7.84
C MET A 24 -2.37 0.40 -8.59
N GLY A 25 -2.46 1.45 -9.40
CA GLY A 25 -1.32 2.01 -10.14
C GLY A 25 -0.23 2.60 -9.24
N TYR A 26 -0.57 3.05 -8.03
CA TYR A 26 0.37 3.60 -7.05
C TYR A 26 0.91 2.54 -6.07
N ARG A 27 0.23 1.40 -5.92
CA ARG A 27 0.58 0.37 -4.92
C ARG A 27 2.01 -0.15 -5.07
N THR A 28 2.53 -0.31 -6.29
CA THR A 28 3.92 -0.76 -6.52
C THR A 28 4.95 0.23 -5.98
N ASP A 29 4.78 1.54 -6.21
CA ASP A 29 5.72 2.56 -5.70
C ASP A 29 5.68 2.62 -4.17
N PHE A 30 4.48 2.44 -3.62
CA PHE A 30 4.29 2.40 -2.18
C PHE A 30 4.95 1.16 -1.56
N GLU A 31 4.85 -0.01 -2.19
CA GLU A 31 5.56 -1.22 -1.75
C GLU A 31 7.08 -1.00 -1.72
N ILE A 32 7.65 -0.34 -2.73
CA ILE A 32 9.08 -0.01 -2.78
C ILE A 32 9.46 0.93 -1.63
N LEU A 33 8.65 1.95 -1.36
CA LEU A 33 8.83 2.85 -0.23
C LEU A 33 8.81 2.07 1.10
N LEU A 34 7.80 1.23 1.31
CA LEU A 34 7.66 0.42 2.52
C LEU A 34 8.88 -0.49 2.71
N LYS A 35 9.32 -1.21 1.67
CA LYS A 35 10.53 -2.04 1.71
C LYS A 35 11.74 -1.23 2.17
N GLY A 36 11.97 -0.05 1.59
CA GLY A 36 13.09 0.81 1.98
C GLY A 36 13.01 1.36 3.41
N ILE A 37 11.82 1.65 3.92
CA ILE A 37 11.61 2.09 5.32
C ILE A 37 11.92 0.94 6.28
N PHE A 38 11.34 -0.23 6.01
CA PHE A 38 11.37 -1.39 6.90
C PHE A 38 12.68 -2.18 6.83
N GLU A 39 13.48 -2.00 5.78
CA GLU A 39 14.84 -2.55 5.68
C GLU A 39 15.71 -2.14 6.88
N SER A 40 15.56 -0.90 7.38
CA SER A 40 16.32 -0.38 8.53
C SER A 40 16.11 -1.18 9.83
N ILE A 41 14.99 -1.90 9.94
CA ILE A 41 14.67 -2.75 11.10
C ILE A 41 14.64 -4.25 10.74
N ASN A 42 15.29 -4.62 9.63
CA ASN A 42 15.39 -5.98 9.11
C ASN A 42 14.03 -6.66 8.87
N VAL A 43 13.05 -5.88 8.41
CA VAL A 43 11.75 -6.38 7.97
C VAL A 43 11.73 -6.38 6.45
N LYS A 44 11.66 -7.59 5.87
CA LYS A 44 11.78 -7.79 4.41
C LYS A 44 10.50 -8.32 3.76
N ARG A 45 9.60 -8.90 4.55
CA ARG A 45 8.36 -9.49 4.05
C ARG A 45 7.23 -8.48 4.14
N ILE A 46 6.80 -8.01 2.98
CA ILE A 46 5.64 -7.15 2.79
C ILE A 46 4.79 -7.87 1.75
N ASP A 47 3.61 -8.33 2.15
CA ASP A 47 2.68 -9.02 1.28
C ASP A 47 1.66 -8.00 0.75
N HIS A 48 1.59 -7.83 -0.57
CA HIS A 48 0.48 -7.14 -1.25
C HIS A 48 -0.64 -8.16 -1.48
N ASP A 49 -1.89 -7.74 -1.30
CA ASP A 49 -3.09 -8.56 -1.55
C ASP A 49 -3.15 -9.80 -0.63
N ALA A 50 -2.82 -9.61 0.65
CA ALA A 50 -2.83 -10.68 1.63
C ALA A 50 -4.20 -11.35 1.72
N LYS A 51 -4.21 -12.66 2.03
CA LYS A 51 -5.46 -13.41 2.19
C LYS A 51 -6.34 -12.75 3.24
N ALA A 52 -7.64 -12.68 2.94
CA ALA A 52 -8.62 -12.14 3.87
C ALA A 52 -8.57 -12.90 5.20
N ILE A 53 -8.47 -12.17 6.30
CA ILE A 53 -8.57 -12.70 7.67
C ILE A 53 -9.84 -12.12 8.26
N GLN A 54 -10.80 -12.98 8.62
CA GLN A 54 -12.08 -12.58 9.24
C GLN A 54 -12.89 -11.56 8.42
N GLY A 55 -12.82 -11.64 7.09
CA GLY A 55 -13.59 -10.77 6.17
C GLY A 55 -12.95 -9.43 5.87
N ASN A 56 -11.82 -9.09 6.51
CA ASN A 56 -11.04 -7.90 6.16
C ASN A 56 -9.84 -8.29 5.29
N LYS A 57 -9.61 -7.54 4.21
CA LYS A 57 -8.54 -7.78 3.24
C LYS A 57 -7.70 -6.50 3.08
N PRO A 58 -6.65 -6.33 3.89
CA PRO A 58 -5.79 -5.16 3.80
C PRO A 58 -4.97 -5.20 2.52
N ASP A 59 -4.64 -4.04 1.98
CA ASP A 59 -3.81 -3.93 0.78
C ASP A 59 -2.40 -4.42 1.01
N PHE A 60 -1.80 -4.04 2.14
CA PHE A 60 -0.47 -4.52 2.53
C PHE A 60 -0.46 -5.08 3.94
N VAL A 61 0.34 -6.12 4.12
CA VAL A 61 0.69 -6.66 5.44
C VAL A 61 2.20 -6.68 5.57
N VAL A 62 2.71 -6.01 6.59
CA VAL A 62 4.13 -6.06 6.94
C VAL A 62 4.33 -7.12 8.01
N LEU A 63 5.21 -8.09 7.75
CA LEU A 63 5.47 -9.19 8.66
C LEU A 63 6.91 -9.16 9.18
N LYS A 64 7.05 -9.34 10.49
CA LYS A 64 8.34 -9.55 11.15
C LYS A 64 8.33 -10.92 11.80
N ASN A 65 9.22 -11.81 11.35
CA ASN A 65 9.28 -13.21 11.82
C ASN A 65 7.91 -13.91 11.72
N ASP A 66 7.24 -13.75 10.58
CA ASP A 66 5.89 -14.28 10.30
C ASP A 66 4.75 -13.76 11.20
N VAL A 67 5.05 -12.78 12.06
CA VAL A 67 4.04 -12.04 12.83
C VAL A 67 3.69 -10.76 12.08
N PRO A 68 2.41 -10.54 11.73
CA PRO A 68 1.95 -9.26 11.19
C PRO A 68 2.18 -8.14 12.22
N ILE A 69 2.88 -7.08 11.83
CA ILE A 69 3.16 -5.91 12.68
C ILE A 69 2.47 -4.64 12.19
N LEU A 70 2.01 -4.63 10.93
CA LEU A 70 1.30 -3.51 10.34
C LEU A 70 0.36 -4.01 9.24
N TYR A 71 -0.84 -3.48 9.24
CA TYR A 71 -1.83 -3.59 8.17
C TYR A 71 -1.99 -2.21 7.54
N VAL A 72 -1.96 -2.13 6.21
CA VAL A 72 -2.09 -0.86 5.50
C VAL A 72 -3.19 -0.95 4.46
N GLU A 73 -4.00 0.09 4.43
CA GLU A 73 -5.01 0.34 3.41
C GLU A 73 -4.56 1.55 2.58
N ALA A 74 -4.64 1.42 1.26
CA ALA A 74 -4.39 2.51 0.32
C ALA A 74 -5.73 3.07 -0.18
N LYS A 75 -5.67 4.31 -0.67
CA LYS A 75 -6.78 4.99 -1.37
C LYS A 75 -6.24 5.80 -2.53
N ASP A 76 -7.11 6.07 -3.49
CA ASP A 76 -6.85 7.06 -4.55
C ASP A 76 -6.46 8.42 -3.94
N ILE A 77 -5.56 9.13 -4.61
CA ILE A 77 -5.13 10.47 -4.18
C ILE A 77 -6.33 11.42 -4.19
N GLY A 78 -6.58 12.07 -3.05
CA GLY A 78 -7.71 12.98 -2.87
C GLY A 78 -9.01 12.30 -2.38
N VAL A 79 -9.00 10.98 -2.20
CA VAL A 79 -10.11 10.25 -1.57
C VAL A 79 -9.92 10.19 -0.05
N SER A 80 -11.01 10.29 0.69
CA SER A 80 -10.99 10.15 2.15
C SER A 80 -10.55 8.75 2.57
N LEU A 81 -9.67 8.67 3.57
CA LEU A 81 -9.27 7.39 4.19
C LEU A 81 -10.41 6.74 4.97
N ASP A 82 -11.39 7.51 5.44
CA ASP A 82 -12.59 6.99 6.13
C ASP A 82 -13.61 6.38 5.15
N LYS A 83 -13.38 6.54 3.83
CA LYS A 83 -14.24 5.92 2.82
C LYS A 83 -13.98 4.41 2.82
N VAL A 84 -14.90 3.67 3.43
CA VAL A 84 -14.93 2.21 3.37
C VAL A 84 -15.60 1.77 2.08
N GLU A 85 -15.03 0.78 1.39
CA GLU A 85 -15.68 0.14 0.25
C GLU A 85 -16.85 -0.71 0.74
N THR A 86 -18.07 -0.33 0.37
CA THR A 86 -19.25 -1.14 0.64
C THR A 86 -19.28 -2.31 -0.35
N LEU A 87 -18.93 -3.51 0.11
CA LEU A 87 -19.13 -4.73 -0.67
C LEU A 87 -20.63 -4.98 -0.83
N VAL A 88 -21.19 -4.62 -1.99
CA VAL A 88 -22.53 -5.07 -2.38
C VAL A 88 -22.40 -6.50 -2.88
N ILE A 89 -22.69 -7.46 -2.00
CA ILE A 89 -22.85 -8.86 -2.40
C ILE A 89 -24.20 -8.95 -3.10
N GLN A 90 -24.20 -8.96 -4.44
CA GLN A 90 -25.35 -9.43 -5.20
C GLN A 90 -25.37 -10.96 -5.12
N ILE A 91 -26.32 -11.49 -4.35
CA ILE A 91 -26.74 -12.89 -4.33
C ILE A 91 -27.79 -13.13 -5.41
#